data_AF-A0A8J7QS83-F1
#
_entry.id   AF-A0A8J7QS83-F1
#
_cell.length_a   1.000
_cell.length_b   1.000
_cell.length_c   1.000
_cell.angle_alpha   90.00
_cell.angle_beta   90.00
_cell.angle_gamma   90.00
#
_symmetry.space_group_name_H-M   'P 1'
#
loop_
_entity.id
_entity.type
_entity.pdbx_description
1 polymer ?
#
loop_
_entity_poly.entity_id
_entity_poly.type
_entity_poly.pdbx_seq_one_letter_code
_entity_poly.pdbx_strand_id
1 'polypeptide(L)'
;MLYYIRTKSYILLTPDNEIALKVWSRQIKSYPIDHIERICVVDFDSDITDKLMKDYAFPVSFGRGGDDLIPDKGVLIFFQRRYIKSVRPVFFNPSDPELLADALKNRLKNSNNLHSHKS
;
A
#
# COMPACT_ATOMS: atom_id res chain seq x y z
N MET A 1 5.08 -4.22 -12.41
CA MET A 1 3.92 -5.13 -12.28
C MET A 1 2.73 -4.31 -11.78
N LEU A 2 1.54 -4.54 -12.34
CA LEU A 2 0.31 -3.78 -12.08
C LEU A 2 -0.63 -4.61 -11.19
N TYR A 3 -1.25 -3.96 -10.20
CA TYR A 3 -2.25 -4.56 -9.31
C TYR A 3 -3.49 -3.67 -9.33
N TYR A 4 -4.63 -4.24 -9.69
CA TYR A 4 -5.86 -3.45 -9.83
C TYR A 4 -6.52 -3.24 -8.47
N ILE A 5 -7.07 -2.05 -8.21
CA ILE A 5 -7.82 -1.76 -6.98
C ILE A 5 -9.33 -1.74 -7.25
N ARG A 6 -9.74 -1.03 -8.32
CA ARG A 6 -11.11 -0.91 -8.87
C ARG A 6 -11.02 -0.46 -10.33
N THR A 7 -12.15 -0.38 -11.05
CA THR A 7 -12.19 0.06 -12.46
C THR A 7 -11.42 1.37 -12.66
N LYS A 8 -10.38 1.32 -13.52
CA LYS A 8 -9.46 2.42 -13.89
C LYS A 8 -8.42 2.85 -12.84
N SER A 9 -8.37 2.25 -11.64
CA SER A 9 -7.36 2.55 -10.61
C SER A 9 -6.44 1.34 -10.36
N TYR A 10 -5.14 1.60 -10.24
CA TYR A 10 -4.14 0.55 -10.08
C TYR A 10 -2.94 0.99 -9.24
N ILE A 11 -2.28 0.00 -8.65
CA ILE A 11 -0.98 0.08 -7.99
C ILE A 11 0.06 -0.42 -8.99
N LEU A 12 1.16 0.29 -9.10
CA LEU A 12 2.31 -0.05 -9.92
C LEU A 12 3.54 -0.10 -9.04
N LEU A 13 4.27 -1.21 -9.07
CA LEU A 13 5.64 -1.25 -8.56
C LEU A 13 6.57 -0.72 -9.66
N THR A 14 7.12 0.47 -9.46
CA THR A 14 7.92 1.18 -10.47
C THR A 14 9.34 0.60 -10.58
N PRO A 15 10.08 0.90 -11.66
CA PRO A 15 11.51 0.60 -11.74
C PRO A 15 12.31 1.30 -10.63
N ASP A 16 11.93 2.51 -10.26
CA ASP A 16 12.60 3.37 -9.26
C ASP A 16 12.33 2.94 -7.80
N ASN A 17 11.93 1.69 -7.59
CA ASN A 17 11.65 1.11 -6.28
C ASN A 17 10.56 1.83 -5.48
N GLU A 18 9.50 2.29 -6.14
CA GLU A 18 8.34 2.91 -5.51
C GLU A 18 7.06 2.09 -5.73
N ILE A 19 6.13 2.24 -4.79
CA ILE A 19 4.72 1.89 -4.94
C ILE A 19 4.00 3.12 -5.47
N ALA A 20 3.68 3.14 -6.76
CA ALA A 20 2.92 4.20 -7.40
C ALA A 20 1.43 3.85 -7.45
N LEU A 21 0.59 4.71 -6.93
CA LEU A 21 -0.86 4.58 -7.00
C LEU A 21 -1.40 5.54 -8.06
N LYS A 22 -2.06 4.99 -9.09
CA LYS A 22 -2.80 5.78 -10.07
C LYS A 22 -4.30 5.62 -9.85
N VAL A 23 -4.94 6.74 -9.53
CA VAL A 23 -6.38 6.86 -9.34
C VAL A 23 -6.96 7.59 -10.55
N TRP A 24 -8.14 7.19 -11.00
CA TRP A 24 -8.80 7.77 -12.17
C TRP A 24 -8.71 9.31 -12.19
N SER A 25 -8.17 9.85 -13.29
CA SER A 25 -7.91 11.28 -13.57
C SER A 25 -7.17 12.09 -12.50
N ARG A 26 -6.55 11.46 -11.50
CA ARG A 26 -5.85 12.12 -10.39
C ARG A 26 -4.36 11.76 -10.34
N GLN A 27 -3.64 12.60 -9.61
CA GLN A 27 -2.19 12.57 -9.43
C GLN A 27 -1.71 11.21 -8.88
N ILE A 28 -0.53 10.79 -9.32
CA ILE A 28 0.14 9.61 -8.80
C ILE A 28 0.66 9.94 -7.39
N LYS A 29 0.30 9.13 -6.39
CA LYS A 29 1.04 9.11 -5.11
C LYS A 29 2.06 8.00 -5.16
N SER A 30 3.30 8.28 -4.81
CA SER A 30 4.35 7.28 -4.69
C SER A 30 4.77 7.06 -3.24
N TYR A 31 5.20 5.84 -2.95
CA TYR A 31 5.73 5.45 -1.65
C TYR A 31 7.02 4.65 -1.82
N PRO A 32 8.11 4.95 -1.09
CA PRO A 32 9.40 4.29 -1.25
C PRO A 32 9.39 2.88 -0.66
N ILE A 33 9.74 1.86 -1.46
CA ILE A 33 9.72 0.45 -1.04
C ILE A 33 10.85 0.14 -0.05
N ASP A 34 12.03 0.75 -0.22
CA ASP A 34 13.21 0.58 0.64
C ASP A 34 13.04 1.15 2.06
N HIS A 35 11.97 1.88 2.31
CA HIS A 35 11.64 2.43 3.64
C HIS A 35 10.45 1.72 4.29
N ILE A 36 10.05 0.57 3.75
CA ILE A 36 9.06 -0.30 4.39
C ILE A 36 9.71 -1.02 5.57
N GLU A 37 9.10 -0.87 6.75
CA GLU A 37 9.48 -1.59 7.97
C GLU A 37 8.76 -2.95 8.07
N ARG A 38 7.48 -2.98 7.70
CA ARG A 38 6.64 -4.17 7.84
C ARG A 38 5.51 -4.18 6.82
N ILE A 39 5.15 -5.36 6.34
CA ILE A 39 4.03 -5.64 5.44
C ILE A 39 3.11 -6.65 6.12
N CYS A 40 1.82 -6.35 6.19
CA CYS A 40 0.80 -7.25 6.72
C CYS A 40 -0.34 -7.38 5.70
N VAL A 41 -0.67 -8.60 5.29
CA VAL A 41 -1.97 -8.87 4.67
C VAL A 41 -2.98 -8.94 5.80
N VAL A 42 -4.07 -8.21 5.67
CA VAL A 42 -5.11 -8.10 6.69
C VAL A 42 -6.48 -8.32 6.08
N ASP A 43 -7.37 -8.85 6.91
CA ASP A 43 -8.78 -9.05 6.64
C ASP A 43 -9.55 -8.37 7.80
N PHE A 44 -10.65 -7.72 7.48
CA PHE A 44 -11.42 -6.89 8.39
C PHE A 44 -12.89 -7.28 8.33
N ASP A 45 -13.49 -7.46 9.50
CA ASP A 45 -14.94 -7.57 9.61
C ASP A 45 -15.61 -6.25 9.19
N SER A 46 -16.71 -6.37 8.43
CA SER A 46 -17.50 -5.25 7.91
C SER A 46 -17.91 -4.23 8.97
N ASP A 47 -17.99 -4.66 10.22
CA ASP A 47 -18.51 -3.88 11.35
C ASP A 47 -17.45 -2.95 11.99
N ILE A 48 -16.19 -2.98 11.51
CA ILE A 48 -15.05 -2.25 12.09
C ILE A 48 -14.53 -1.13 11.16
N THR A 49 -15.14 -0.99 9.98
CA THR A 49 -14.88 0.00 8.92
C THR A 49 -14.53 1.41 9.43
N ASP A 50 -15.33 1.97 10.34
CA ASP A 50 -15.12 3.32 10.91
C ASP A 50 -13.82 3.46 11.73
N LYS A 51 -13.39 2.38 12.36
CA LYS A 51 -12.18 2.34 13.17
C LYS A 51 -10.94 2.29 12.27
N LEU A 52 -11.04 1.59 11.13
CA LEU A 52 -9.96 1.48 10.15
C LEU A 52 -9.63 2.83 9.50
N MET A 53 -10.65 3.62 9.17
CA MET A 53 -10.53 5.00 8.68
C MET A 53 -9.76 5.92 9.64
N LYS A 54 -9.84 5.65 10.95
CA LYS A 54 -9.15 6.44 12.00
C LYS A 54 -7.71 5.98 12.23
N ASP A 55 -7.48 4.68 12.20
CA ASP A 55 -6.19 4.10 12.57
C ASP A 55 -5.18 4.07 11.41
N TYR A 56 -5.67 4.09 10.16
CA TYR A 56 -4.84 3.92 8.96
C TYR A 56 -4.93 5.08 7.98
N ALA A 57 -3.86 5.26 7.21
CA ALA A 57 -3.84 6.20 6.10
C ALA A 57 -4.28 5.48 4.83
N PHE A 58 -5.17 6.09 4.06
CA PHE A 58 -5.57 5.57 2.76
C PHE A 58 -4.91 6.39 1.66
N PRO A 59 -4.29 5.73 0.67
CA PRO A 59 -3.60 6.43 -0.39
C PRO A 59 -4.61 7.16 -1.30
N VAL A 60 -5.86 6.67 -1.35
CA VAL A 60 -7.03 7.32 -1.96
C VAL A 60 -8.06 7.68 -0.89
N SER A 61 -8.72 8.84 -1.02
CA SER A 61 -9.94 9.10 -0.26
C SER A 61 -11.11 8.33 -0.89
N PHE A 62 -11.80 7.51 -0.11
CA PHE A 62 -13.15 7.06 -0.46
C PHE A 62 -14.06 8.30 -0.28
N GLY A 63 -14.86 8.66 -1.27
CA GLY A 63 -15.64 9.90 -1.25
C GLY A 63 -16.67 9.97 -0.10
N ARG A 64 -17.47 11.06 -0.04
CA ARG A 64 -18.66 11.08 0.85
C ARG A 64 -19.61 9.95 0.41
N GLY A 65 -19.89 9.00 1.30
CA GLY A 65 -20.58 7.74 0.99
C GLY A 65 -19.66 6.53 0.79
N GLY A 66 -18.38 6.65 1.15
CA GLY A 66 -17.36 5.61 1.01
C GLY A 66 -17.30 4.58 2.16
N ASP A 67 -18.14 4.73 3.19
CA ASP A 67 -18.16 3.82 4.34
C ASP A 67 -18.61 2.41 3.90
N ASP A 68 -19.57 2.31 2.98
CA ASP A 68 -20.02 1.03 2.39
C ASP A 68 -19.02 0.42 1.38
N LEU A 69 -17.86 1.05 1.18
CA LEU A 69 -16.92 0.73 0.10
C LEU A 69 -15.49 0.51 0.58
N ILE A 70 -15.24 0.46 1.90
CA ILE A 70 -13.95 0.00 2.41
C ILE A 70 -13.86 -1.50 2.16
N PRO A 71 -12.80 -1.97 1.50
CA PRO A 71 -12.62 -3.39 1.26
C PRO A 71 -12.29 -4.09 2.58
N ASP A 72 -12.89 -5.27 2.74
CA ASP A 72 -12.64 -6.23 3.82
C ASP A 72 -11.18 -6.67 3.87
N LYS A 73 -10.55 -6.86 2.70
CA LYS A 73 -9.17 -7.36 2.61
C LYS A 73 -8.21 -6.38 1.96
N GLY A 74 -6.95 -6.39 2.43
CA GLY A 74 -5.89 -5.61 1.81
C GLY A 74 -4.51 -5.81 2.43
N VAL A 75 -3.62 -4.86 2.15
CA VAL A 75 -2.23 -4.85 2.60
C VAL A 75 -1.96 -3.58 3.39
N LEU A 76 -1.63 -3.73 4.67
CA LEU A 76 -1.06 -2.66 5.49
C LEU A 76 0.45 -2.61 5.30
N ILE A 77 0.94 -1.42 4.98
CA ILE A 77 2.36 -1.14 4.85
C ILE A 77 2.78 -0.12 5.90
N PHE A 78 3.68 -0.55 6.76
CA PHE A 78 4.32 0.27 7.78
C PHE A 78 5.60 0.82 7.19
N PHE A 79 5.71 2.14 7.14
CA PHE A 79 6.89 2.82 6.66
C PHE A 79 7.64 3.46 7.81
N GLN A 80 8.94 3.63 7.63
CA GLN A 80 9.78 4.38 8.56
C GLN A 80 9.24 5.80 8.72
N ARG A 81 8.95 6.18 9.98
CA ARG A 81 8.33 7.47 10.34
C ARG A 81 9.05 8.71 9.78
N ARG A 82 10.35 8.62 9.52
CA ARG A 82 11.15 9.71 8.95
C ARG A 82 10.84 10.00 7.47
N TYR A 83 10.26 9.05 6.74
CA TYR A 83 10.01 9.16 5.30
C TYR A 83 8.56 9.44 4.94
N ILE A 84 7.63 8.97 5.76
CA ILE A 84 6.23 9.36 5.64
C ILE A 84 5.87 10.11 6.91
N LYS A 85 5.51 11.40 6.79
CA LYS A 85 5.02 12.24 7.91
C LYS A 85 3.74 11.71 8.59
N SER A 86 3.25 10.54 8.16
CA SER A 86 2.15 9.83 8.77
C SER A 86 2.71 8.80 9.75
N VAL A 87 2.28 8.89 11.01
CA VAL A 87 2.51 7.86 12.03
C VAL A 87 1.68 6.60 11.74
N ARG A 88 0.70 6.70 10.84
CA ARG A 88 -0.25 5.63 10.50
C ARG A 88 0.28 4.82 9.32
N PRO A 89 0.18 3.47 9.36
CA PRO A 89 0.48 2.64 8.21
C PRO A 89 -0.50 2.93 7.07
N VAL A 90 -0.06 2.67 5.84
CA VAL A 90 -0.85 2.91 4.64
C VAL A 90 -1.54 1.63 4.23
N PHE A 91 -2.86 1.68 4.08
CA PHE A 91 -3.66 0.54 3.63
C PHE A 91 -3.88 0.58 2.12
N PHE A 92 -3.44 -0.48 1.44
CA PHE A 92 -3.66 -0.71 0.02
C PHE A 92 -4.65 -1.83 -0.19
N ASN A 93 -5.51 -1.70 -1.20
CA ASN A 93 -6.56 -2.67 -1.50
C ASN A 93 -6.48 -3.21 -2.93
N PRO A 94 -5.42 -3.92 -3.30
CA PRO A 94 -5.37 -4.62 -4.58
C PRO A 94 -6.44 -5.71 -4.65
N SER A 95 -6.80 -6.15 -5.86
CA SER A 95 -7.66 -7.29 -6.14
C SER A 95 -7.06 -8.61 -5.63
N ASP A 96 -5.74 -8.65 -5.47
CA ASP A 96 -4.98 -9.76 -4.90
C ASP A 96 -3.95 -9.22 -3.88
N PRO A 97 -4.34 -9.15 -2.59
CA PRO A 97 -3.48 -8.66 -1.50
C PRO A 97 -2.22 -9.48 -1.29
N GLU A 98 -2.33 -10.81 -1.37
CA GLU A 98 -1.23 -11.75 -1.23
C GLU A 98 -0.16 -11.52 -2.30
N LEU A 99 -0.57 -11.43 -3.57
CA LEU A 99 0.34 -11.22 -4.68
C LEU A 99 1.11 -9.90 -4.55
N LEU A 100 0.44 -8.82 -4.13
CA LEU A 100 1.11 -7.55 -3.87
C LEU A 100 2.11 -7.66 -2.71
N ALA A 101 1.69 -8.26 -1.60
CA ALA A 101 2.54 -8.41 -0.42
C ALA A 101 3.81 -9.22 -0.73
N ASP A 102 3.69 -10.32 -1.46
CA ASP A 102 4.84 -11.16 -1.82
C ASP A 102 5.78 -10.47 -2.81
N ALA A 103 5.23 -9.72 -3.78
CA ALA A 103 6.06 -8.92 -4.67
C ALA A 103 6.87 -7.84 -3.93
N LEU A 104 6.26 -7.18 -2.94
CA LEU A 104 6.95 -6.20 -2.10
C LEU A 104 8.05 -6.84 -1.24
N LYS A 105 7.76 -7.99 -0.60
CA LYS A 105 8.77 -8.75 0.16
C LYS A 105 9.94 -9.16 -0.73
N ASN A 106 9.68 -9.59 -1.96
CA ASN A 106 10.72 -9.97 -2.91
C ASN A 106 11.56 -8.77 -3.35
N ARG A 107 10.93 -7.61 -3.60
CA ARG A 107 11.65 -6.34 -3.88
C ARG A 107 12.55 -5.96 -2.70
N LEU A 108 12.06 -6.02 -1.47
CA LEU A 108 12.84 -5.72 -0.26
C LEU A 108 14.06 -6.62 -0.10
N LYS A 109 13.90 -7.94 -0.29
CA LYS A 109 15.02 -8.89 -0.27
C LYS A 109 16.10 -8.52 -1.30
N ASN A 110 15.69 -8.17 -2.51
CA ASN A 110 16.61 -7.79 -3.58
C ASN A 110 17.33 -6.47 -3.28
N SER A 111 16.63 -5.47 -2.73
CA SER A 111 17.25 -4.19 -2.33
C SER A 111 18.27 -4.35 -1.21
N ASN A 112 17.99 -5.21 -0.23
CA ASN A 112 18.90 -5.52 0.87
C ASN A 112 20.15 -6.28 0.39
N ASN A 113 19.99 -7.24 -0.54
CA ASN A 113 21.12 -7.94 -1.14
C ASN A 113 22.02 -7.00 -1.95
N LEU A 114 21.45 -6.00 -2.63
CA LEU A 114 22.23 -4.99 -3.36
C LEU A 114 23.07 -4.10 -2.45
N HIS A 115 22.57 -3.81 -1.23
CA HIS A 115 23.33 -3.07 -0.21
C HIS A 115 24.40 -3.95 0.47
N SER A 116 24.12 -5.24 0.68
CA SER A 116 25.07 -6.17 1.29
C SER A 116 26.30 -6.46 0.42
N HIS A 117 26.20 -6.33 -0.92
CA HIS A 117 27.32 -6.53 -1.84
C HIS A 117 28.18 -5.29 -2.08
N LYS A 118 27.85 -4.15 -1.46
CA LYS A 118 28.64 -2.91 -1.52
C LYS A 118 29.44 -2.63 -0.24
N SER A 119 29.45 -3.56 0.72
CA SER A 119 30.20 -3.46 1.98
C SER A 119 31.50 -4.24 1.90
#